data_AF-A0A7G9LLV5-F1
#
_entry.id   AF-A0A7G9LLV5-F1
#
_cell.length_a   1.000
_cell.length_b   1.000
_cell.length_c   1.000
_cell.angle_alpha   90.00
_cell.angle_beta   90.00
_cell.angle_gamma   90.00
#
_symmetry.space_group_name_H-M   'P 1'
#
loop_
_entity.id
_entity.type
_entity.pdbx_description
1 polymer ?
#
loop_
_entity_poly.entity_id
_entity_poly.type
_entity_poly.pdbx_seq_one_letter_code
_entity_poly.pdbx_strand_id
1 'polypeptide(L)'
;MKIEESNIKFFREKTTIIFTLILLLFIFSFVFGIVLFGFLNSFNLFGAKLSYFISGQFTIYLSILLIFIYQKQVLKLEKNYENTY
;
A
#
# COMPACT_ATOMS: atom_id res chain seq x y z
N MET A 1 3.15 20.94 28.85
CA MET A 1 2.74 21.27 27.46
C MET A 1 3.61 20.58 26.39
N LYS A 2 4.95 20.56 26.49
CA LYS A 2 5.85 19.96 25.46
C LYS A 2 5.67 18.46 25.18
N ILE A 3 5.26 17.66 26.18
CA ILE A 3 5.07 16.21 26.04
C ILE A 3 3.82 15.88 25.19
N GLU A 4 2.75 16.67 25.30
CA GLU A 4 1.53 16.46 24.52
C GLU A 4 1.75 16.79 23.03
N GLU A 5 2.48 17.86 22.71
CA GLU A 5 2.75 18.24 21.31
C GLU A 5 3.59 17.19 20.56
N SER A 6 4.56 16.55 21.22
CA SER A 6 5.39 15.49 20.61
C SER A 6 4.56 14.25 20.24
N ASN A 7 3.66 13.83 21.13
CA ASN A 7 2.76 12.70 20.91
C ASN A 7 1.73 12.99 19.80
N ILE A 8 1.21 14.23 19.74
CA ILE A 8 0.27 14.66 18.69
C ILE A 8 0.94 14.64 17.31
N LYS A 9 2.20 15.11 17.19
CA LYS A 9 2.95 15.07 15.92
C LYS A 9 3.21 13.63 15.45
N PHE A 10 3.64 12.76 16.36
CA PHE A 10 3.85 11.34 16.06
C PHE A 10 2.56 10.66 15.55
N PHE A 11 1.43 10.91 16.20
CA PHE A 11 0.15 10.33 15.81
C PHE A 11 -0.34 10.83 14.43
N ARG A 12 -0.12 12.12 14.15
CA ARG A 12 -0.46 12.72 12.86
C ARG A 12 0.36 12.10 11.73
N GLU A 13 1.66 11.92 11.92
CA GLU A 13 2.53 11.34 10.88
C GLU A 13 2.25 9.86 10.61
N LYS A 14 1.98 9.06 11.65
CA LYS A 14 1.54 7.66 11.45
C LYS A 14 0.26 7.59 10.62
N THR A 15 -0.69 8.50 10.88
CA THR A 15 -1.94 8.59 10.12
C THR A 15 -1.68 8.96 8.67
N THR A 16 -0.73 9.87 8.40
CA THR A 16 -0.32 10.21 7.02
C THR A 16 0.24 8.99 6.28
N ILE A 17 1.08 8.16 6.92
CA ILE A 17 1.59 6.93 6.29
C ILE A 17 0.43 5.99 5.90
N ILE A 18 -0.50 5.74 6.83
CA ILE A 18 -1.66 4.87 6.58
C ILE A 18 -2.51 5.43 5.43
N PHE A 19 -2.74 6.75 5.42
CA PHE A 19 -3.49 7.42 4.38
C PHE A 19 -2.83 7.29 3.01
N THR A 20 -1.51 7.52 2.93
CA THR A 20 -0.73 7.33 1.69
C THR A 20 -0.80 5.88 1.21
N LEU A 21 -0.79 4.91 2.12
CA LEU A 21 -0.88 3.49 1.79
C LEU A 21 -2.23 3.13 1.16
N ILE A 22 -3.33 3.66 1.72
CA ILE A 22 -4.69 3.50 1.18
C ILE A 22 -4.81 4.16 -0.19
N LEU A 23 -4.24 5.35 -0.35
CA LEU A 23 -4.27 6.10 -1.61
C LEU A 23 -3.49 5.36 -2.71
N LEU A 24 -2.34 4.78 -2.36
CA LEU A 24 -1.59 3.91 -3.26
C LEU A 24 -2.38 2.66 -3.65
N LEU A 25 -3.03 2.01 -2.68
CA LEU A 25 -3.94 0.87 -2.92
C LEU A 25 -5.05 1.24 -3.91
N PHE A 26 -5.61 2.44 -3.76
CA PHE A 26 -6.68 2.94 -4.62
C PHE A 26 -6.18 3.16 -6.05
N ILE A 27 -5.10 3.94 -6.23
CA ILE A 27 -4.50 4.19 -7.55
C ILE A 27 -4.11 2.89 -8.22
N PHE A 28 -3.47 1.98 -7.49
CA PHE A 28 -2.99 0.73 -8.04
C PHE A 28 -4.14 -0.18 -8.46
N SER A 29 -5.23 -0.24 -7.68
CA SER A 29 -6.44 -0.98 -8.07
C SER A 29 -7.07 -0.43 -9.37
N PHE A 30 -7.09 0.89 -9.55
CA PHE A 30 -7.58 1.52 -10.77
C PHE A 30 -6.66 1.27 -11.98
N VAL A 31 -5.35 1.46 -11.81
CA VAL A 31 -4.37 1.27 -12.88
C VAL A 31 -4.32 -0.19 -13.32
N PHE A 32 -4.30 -1.12 -12.37
CA PHE A 32 -4.31 -2.55 -12.70
C PHE A 32 -5.65 -2.98 -13.28
N GLY A 33 -6.78 -2.44 -12.80
CA GLY A 33 -8.09 -2.69 -13.39
C GLY A 33 -8.19 -2.23 -14.86
N ILE A 34 -7.58 -1.10 -15.21
CA ILE A 34 -7.68 -0.51 -16.56
C ILE A 34 -6.65 -1.11 -17.53
N VAL A 35 -5.37 -1.17 -17.14
CA VAL A 35 -4.27 -1.61 -18.02
C VAL A 35 -4.30 -3.12 -18.22
N LEU A 36 -4.57 -3.88 -17.17
CA LEU A 36 -4.53 -5.34 -17.21
C LEU A 36 -5.75 -5.91 -17.95
N PHE A 37 -6.89 -5.23 -17.96
CA PHE A 37 -8.08 -5.68 -18.68
C PHE A 37 -7.84 -5.73 -20.19
N GLY A 38 -7.13 -4.74 -20.75
CA GLY A 38 -6.74 -4.74 -22.16
C GLY A 38 -5.74 -5.85 -22.49
N PHE A 39 -4.70 -6.03 -21.67
CA PHE A 39 -3.63 -7.00 -21.92
C PHE A 39 -4.09 -8.46 -21.72
N LEU A 40 -4.88 -8.74 -20.67
CA LEU A 40 -5.34 -10.10 -20.36
C LEU A 40 -6.50 -10.56 -21.24
N ASN A 41 -7.26 -9.64 -21.86
CA ASN A 41 -8.29 -10.02 -22.82
C ASN A 41 -7.69 -10.54 -24.14
N SER A 42 -6.42 -10.23 -24.43
CA SER A 42 -5.69 -10.78 -25.59
C SER A 42 -5.11 -12.17 -25.33
N PHE A 43 -4.94 -12.57 -24.07
CA PHE A 43 -4.39 -13.89 -23.69
C PHE A 43 -5.47 -14.79 -23.10
N ASN A 44 -6.05 -15.65 -23.92
CA ASN A 44 -6.90 -16.74 -23.48
C ASN A 44 -6.04 -17.99 -23.25
N LEU A 45 -5.76 -18.32 -22.00
CA LEU A 45 -5.11 -19.57 -21.64
C LEU A 45 -6.18 -20.62 -21.33
N PHE A 46 -6.13 -21.75 -22.03
CA PHE A 46 -7.02 -22.90 -21.78
C PHE A 46 -8.54 -22.63 -21.95
N GLY A 47 -8.92 -21.66 -22.81
CA GLY A 47 -10.34 -21.32 -23.04
C GLY A 47 -10.99 -20.52 -21.91
N ALA A 48 -10.24 -20.16 -20.87
CA ALA A 48 -10.65 -19.26 -19.79
C ALA A 48 -9.85 -17.96 -19.85
N LYS A 49 -10.48 -16.85 -19.43
CA LYS A 49 -9.81 -15.55 -19.39
C LYS A 49 -8.74 -15.58 -18.31
N LEU A 50 -7.49 -15.27 -18.67
CA LEU A 50 -6.37 -15.23 -17.74
C LEU A 50 -6.58 -14.21 -16.60
N SER A 51 -7.40 -13.19 -16.86
CA SER A 51 -7.87 -12.23 -15.86
C SER A 51 -8.55 -12.86 -14.66
N TYR A 52 -9.21 -14.02 -14.82
CA TYR A 52 -9.87 -14.70 -13.71
C TYR A 52 -8.86 -15.27 -12.70
N PHE A 53 -7.74 -15.82 -13.18
CA PHE A 53 -6.68 -16.38 -12.32
C PHE A 53 -5.88 -15.30 -11.60
N ILE A 54 -5.67 -14.14 -12.25
CA ILE A 54 -4.94 -13.02 -11.66
C ILE A 54 -5.79 -12.18 -10.72
N SER A 55 -7.11 -12.09 -10.93
CA SER A 55 -8.00 -11.23 -10.12
C SER A 55 -7.93 -11.49 -8.61
N GLY A 56 -7.72 -12.75 -8.18
CA GLY A 56 -7.70 -13.11 -6.75
C GLY A 56 -6.33 -12.97 -6.10
N GLN A 57 -5.29 -13.46 -6.77
CA GLN A 57 -3.95 -13.52 -6.18
C GLN A 57 -3.26 -12.15 -6.14
N PHE A 58 -3.63 -11.27 -7.06
CA PHE A 58 -3.02 -9.95 -7.17
C PHE A 58 -3.18 -9.10 -5.91
N THR A 59 -4.40 -9.07 -5.34
CA THR A 59 -4.70 -8.31 -4.12
C THR A 59 -3.90 -8.80 -2.91
N ILE A 60 -3.67 -10.11 -2.82
CA ILE A 60 -2.91 -10.72 -1.73
C ILE A 60 -1.44 -10.28 -1.81
N TYR A 61 -0.81 -10.39 -2.98
CA TYR A 61 0.58 -9.98 -3.18
C TYR A 61 0.79 -8.48 -2.92
N LEU A 62 -0.13 -7.64 -3.40
CA LEU A 62 -0.10 -6.20 -3.14
C LEU A 62 -0.19 -5.89 -1.65
N SER A 63 -1.12 -6.54 -0.95
CA SER A 63 -1.33 -6.32 0.49
C SER A 63 -0.06 -6.63 1.30
N ILE A 64 0.61 -7.75 0.98
CA ILE A 64 1.87 -8.14 1.63
C ILE A 64 2.97 -7.11 1.36
N LEU A 65 3.14 -6.68 0.10
CA LEU A 65 4.13 -5.68 -0.27
C LEU A 65 3.92 -4.35 0.49
N LEU A 66 2.67 -3.92 0.61
CA LEU A 66 2.31 -2.70 1.33
C LEU A 66 2.59 -2.79 2.84
N ILE A 67 2.37 -3.95 3.45
CA ILE A 67 2.72 -4.17 4.86
C ILE A 67 4.23 -3.95 5.07
N PHE A 68 5.08 -4.48 4.19
CA PHE A 68 6.53 -4.25 4.27
C PHE A 68 6.91 -2.78 4.09
N ILE A 69 6.29 -2.09 3.13
CA ILE A 69 6.52 -0.66 2.89
C ILE A 69 6.12 0.16 4.12
N TYR A 70 4.95 -0.10 4.69
CA TYR A 70 4.47 0.54 5.92
C TYR A 70 5.45 0.34 7.07
N GLN A 71 5.86 -0.90 7.32
CA GLN A 71 6.76 -1.23 8.43
C GLN A 71 8.08 -0.46 8.31
N LYS A 72 8.66 -0.38 7.10
CA LYS A 72 9.87 0.41 6.84
C LYS A 72 9.66 1.91 7.08
N GLN A 73 8.52 2.47 6.70
CA GLN A 73 8.23 3.89 6.90
C GLN A 73 8.02 4.23 8.38
N VAL A 74 7.31 3.40 9.13
CA VAL A 74 7.13 3.59 10.57
C VAL A 74 8.45 3.44 11.32
N LEU A 75 9.27 2.44 10.99
CA LEU A 75 10.62 2.29 11.57
C LEU A 75 11.51 3.52 11.31
N LYS A 76 11.36 4.15 10.14
CA LYS A 76 12.08 5.38 9.80
C LYS A 76 11.58 6.57 10.62
N LEU A 77 10.27 6.68 10.85
CA LEU A 77 9.72 7.70 11.74
C LEU A 77 10.20 7.49 13.17
N GLU A 78 10.08 6.27 13.72
CA GLU A 78 10.51 5.96 15.08
C GLU A 78 11.97 6.34 15.33
N LYS A 79 12.88 6.03 14.40
CA LYS A 79 14.30 6.46 14.49
C LYS A 79 14.51 7.97 14.55
N ASN A 80 13.66 8.77 13.90
CA ASN A 80 13.77 10.23 13.92
C ASN A 80 13.29 10.81 15.26
N TYR A 81 12.27 10.19 15.88
CA TYR A 81 11.76 10.62 17.18
C TYR A 81 12.60 10.09 18.35
N GLU A 82 13.21 8.91 18.21
CA GLU A 82 14.13 8.32 19.19
C GLU A 82 15.42 9.15 19.34
N ASN A 83 15.92 9.73 18.24
CA ASN A 83 17.11 10.61 18.26
C ASN A 83 16.83 12.02 18.82
N THR A 84 15.62 12.28 19.32
CA THR A 84 15.23 13.55 19.95
C THR A 84 15.16 13.46 21.48
N TYR A 85 15.46 12.29 22.07
CA TYR A 85 15.51 12.08 23.53
C TYR A 85 16.92 11.75 24.03
#